data_AF-N9WAK6-F1
#
_entry.id   AF-N9WAK6-F1
#
_cell.length_a   1.000
_cell.length_b   1.000
_cell.length_c   1.000
_cell.angle_alpha   90.00
_cell.angle_beta   90.00
_cell.angle_gamma   90.00
#
_symmetry.space_group_name_H-M   'P 1'
#
loop_
_entity.id
_entity.type
_entity.pdbx_description
1 polymer ?
#
loop_
_entity_poly.entity_id
_entity_poly.type
_entity_poly.pdbx_seq_one_letter_code
_entity_poly.pdbx_strand_id
1 'polypeptide(L)' 'MSATTEFYIAQADKCRTDADASSLTQVRDRNLRAAAAWQAMADKLLHSERLRAEKEARVVEAAETGTTAAPAP' A
#
# COMPACT_ATOMS: atom_id res chain seq x y z
N MET A 1 -8.73 0.33 -15.85
CA MET A 1 -7.59 1.02 -15.20
C MET A 1 -7.41 0.43 -13.82
N SER A 2 -6.24 -0.11 -13.48
CA SER A 2 -5.93 -0.50 -12.10
C SER A 2 -5.74 0.76 -11.26
N ALA A 3 -6.43 0.85 -10.12
CA ALA A 3 -6.19 1.93 -9.17
C ALA A 3 -4.83 1.76 -8.48
N THR A 4 -4.07 2.85 -8.36
CA THR A 4 -2.78 2.91 -7.64
C THR A 4 -3.00 3.20 -6.14
N THR A 5 -1.97 3.00 -5.32
CA THR A 5 -1.99 3.36 -3.90
C THR A 5 -2.38 4.83 -3.71
N GLU A 6 -1.80 5.73 -4.53
CA GLU A 6 -2.08 7.16 -4.50
C GLU A 6 -3.57 7.48 -4.73
N PHE A 7 -4.21 6.77 -5.66
CA PHE A 7 -5.65 6.94 -5.90
C PHE A 7 -6.48 6.57 -4.67
N TYR A 8 -6.18 5.44 -4.02
CA TYR A 8 -6.88 5.03 -2.82
C TYR A 8 -6.64 5.99 -1.63
N ILE A 9 -5.43 6.51 -1.48
CA ILE A 9 -5.12 7.54 -0.47
C ILE A 9 -5.92 8.82 -0.75
N ALA A 10 -5.89 9.33 -1.98
CA ALA A 10 -6.63 10.53 -2.36
C ALA A 10 -8.14 10.37 -2.12
N GLN A 11 -8.69 9.18 -2.36
CA GLN A 11 -10.09 8.90 -2.13
C GLN A 11 -10.43 8.81 -0.64
N ALA A 12 -9.52 8.27 0.18
CA ALA A 12 -9.64 8.28 1.64
C ALA A 12 -9.61 9.71 2.20
N ASP A 13 -8.69 10.54 1.72
CA ASP A 13 -8.59 11.96 2.09
C ASP A 13 -9.85 12.74 1.72
N LYS A 14 -10.36 12.54 0.50
CA LYS A 14 -11.62 13.15 0.08
C LYS A 14 -12.76 12.78 1.04
N CYS A 15 -12.88 11.51 1.39
CA CYS A 15 -13.91 11.06 2.33
C CYS A 15 -13.72 11.66 3.74
N ARG A 16 -12.49 11.84 4.22
CA ARG A 16 -12.21 12.54 5.50
C ARG A 16 -12.65 14.00 5.44
N THR A 17 -12.27 14.73 4.40
CA THR A 17 -12.70 16.13 4.19
C THR A 17 -14.23 16.25 4.11
N ASP A 18 -14.90 15.34 3.39
CA ASP A 18 -16.36 15.32 3.27
C ASP A 18 -17.04 14.98 4.62
N ALA A 19 -16.38 14.21 5.50
CA ALA A 19 -16.86 13.94 6.86
C ALA A 19 -16.74 15.18 7.76
N ASP A 20 -15.60 15.88 7.70
CA ASP A 20 -15.31 17.06 8.50
C ASP A 20 -16.21 18.24 8.13
N ALA A 21 -16.51 18.40 6.83
CA ALA A 21 -17.40 19.44 6.34
C ALA A 21 -18.88 19.19 6.68
N SER A 22 -19.26 17.97 7.11
CA SER A 22 -20.65 17.63 7.36
C SER A 22 -21.09 17.93 8.78
N SER A 23 -22.22 18.63 8.93
CA SER A 23 -22.89 18.83 10.22
C SER A 23 -23.78 17.64 10.63
N LEU A 24 -24.12 16.75 9.70
CA LEU A 24 -25.00 15.61 9.93
C LEU A 24 -24.18 14.37 10.33
N THR A 25 -24.41 13.84 11.54
CA THR A 25 -23.71 12.65 12.06
C THR A 25 -23.78 11.46 11.11
N GLN A 26 -24.95 11.18 10.53
CA GLN A 26 -25.13 10.04 9.62
C GLN A 26 -24.27 10.15 8.35
N VAL A 27 -24.08 11.38 7.85
CA VAL A 27 -23.25 11.65 6.68
C VAL A 27 -21.77 11.52 7.05
N ARG A 28 -21.37 12.07 8.21
CA ARG A 28 -20.02 11.93 8.76
C ARG A 28 -19.64 10.46 8.90
N ASP A 29 -20.47 9.66 9.56
CA ASP A 29 -20.20 8.24 9.82
C ASP A 29 -20.10 7.42 8.53
N ARG A 30 -20.94 7.72 7.54
CA ARG A 30 -20.84 7.09 6.20
C ARG A 30 -19.51 7.44 5.55
N ASN A 31 -19.11 8.70 5.56
CA ASN A 31 -17.87 9.17 4.95
C ASN A 31 -16.64 8.59 5.66
N LEU A 32 -16.64 8.51 7.00
CA LEU A 32 -15.55 7.87 7.76
C LEU A 32 -15.43 6.37 7.45
N ARG A 33 -16.55 5.65 7.33
CA ARG A 33 -16.53 4.25 6.89
C ARG A 33 -15.98 4.08 5.48
N ALA A 34 -16.34 4.99 4.56
CA ALA A 34 -15.78 4.99 3.22
C ALA A 34 -14.26 5.26 3.26
N ALA A 35 -13.80 6.26 4.02
CA ALA A 35 -12.38 6.56 4.18
C ALA A 35 -11.59 5.35 4.69
N ALA A 36 -12.12 4.63 5.69
CA ALA A 36 -11.50 3.42 6.22
C ALA A 36 -11.40 2.31 5.15
N ALA A 37 -12.43 2.12 4.32
CA ALA A 37 -12.40 1.12 3.25
C ALA A 37 -11.34 1.46 2.18
N TRP A 38 -11.23 2.74 1.79
CA TRP A 38 -10.21 3.20 0.86
C TRP A 38 -8.80 3.03 1.43
N GLN A 39 -8.59 3.42 2.69
CA GLN A 39 -7.30 3.24 3.36
C GLN A 39 -6.90 1.76 3.42
N ALA A 40 -7.83 0.86 3.77
CA ALA A 40 -7.56 -0.57 3.81
C ALA A 40 -7.15 -1.15 2.44
N MET A 41 -7.60 -0.57 1.32
CA MET A 41 -7.14 -0.98 -0.01
C MET A 41 -5.75 -0.43 -0.35
N ALA A 42 -5.45 0.82 0.05
CA ALA A 42 -4.10 1.37 -0.06
C ALA A 42 -3.09 0.52 0.72
N ASP A 43 -3.42 0.17 1.97
CA ASP A 43 -2.55 -0.60 2.85
C ASP A 43 -2.26 -2.00 2.29
N LYS A 44 -3.27 -2.65 1.67
CA LYS A 44 -3.09 -3.95 0.98
C LYS A 44 -2.14 -3.85 -0.20
N LEU A 45 -2.23 -2.77 -0.98
CA LEU A 45 -1.39 -2.59 -2.15
C LEU A 45 0.06 -2.31 -1.72
N LEU A 46 0.26 -1.38 -0.77
CA LEU A 46 1.56 -1.11 -0.16
C LEU A 46 2.19 -2.36 0.46
N HIS A 47 1.39 -3.17 1.15
CA HIS A 47 1.89 -4.41 1.73
C HIS A 47 2.37 -5.38 0.65
N SER A 48 1.62 -5.50 -0.45
CA SER A 48 1.98 -6.38 -1.57
C SER A 48 3.25 -5.89 -2.28
N GLU A 49 3.38 -4.58 -2.48
CA GLU A 49 4.57 -3.94 -3.07
C GLU A 49 5.80 -4.17 -2.19
N ARG A 50 5.66 -3.99 -0.86
CA ARG A 50 6.75 -4.25 0.10
C ARG A 50 7.20 -5.71 0.07
N LEU A 51 6.26 -6.65 0.12
CA LEU A 51 6.58 -8.09 0.06
C LEU A 51 7.29 -8.46 -1.24
N ARG A 52 6.93 -7.81 -2.35
CA ARG A 52 7.59 -8.01 -3.64
C ARG A 52 9.04 -7.48 -3.59
N ALA A 53 9.24 -6.25 -3.11
CA ALA A 53 10.57 -5.66 -2.98
C ALA A 53 11.49 -6.49 -2.05
N GLU A 54 10.95 -6.99 -0.93
CA GLU A 54 11.70 -7.87 -0.02
C GLU A 54 12.13 -9.19 -0.69
N LYS A 55 11.27 -9.77 -1.53
CA LYS A 55 11.61 -10.99 -2.30
C LYS A 55 12.68 -10.71 -3.35
N GLU A 56 12.56 -9.60 -4.08
CA GLU A 56 13.54 -9.20 -5.10
C GLU A 56 14.91 -8.96 -4.45
N ALA A 57 14.97 -8.27 -3.31
CA ALA A 57 16.22 -8.07 -2.56
C ALA A 57 16.86 -9.40 -2.14
N ARG A 58 16.08 -10.37 -1.64
CA ARG A 58 16.58 -11.71 -1.28
C ARG A 58 17.13 -12.49 -2.46
N VAL A 59 16.54 -12.33 -3.65
CA VAL A 59 17.05 -12.98 -4.87
C VAL A 59 18.39 -12.39 -5.29
N VAL A 60 18.53 -11.06 -5.22
CA VAL A 60 19.80 -10.38 -5.52
C VAL A 60 20.90 -10.82 -4.54
N GLU A 61 20.62 -10.78 -3.23
CA GLU A 61 21.54 -11.25 -2.18
C GLU A 61 21.98 -12.72 -2.39
N ALA A 62 21.05 -13.60 -2.77
CA ALA A 62 21.35 -15.00 -3.05
C ALA A 62 22.22 -15.17 -4.32
N ALA A 63 22.02 -14.34 -5.35
CA ALA A 63 22.81 -14.38 -6.57
C ALA A 63 24.26 -13.87 -6.34
N GLU A 64 24.42 -12.87 -5.48
CA GLU A 64 25.73 -12.31 -5.11
C GLU A 64 26.53 -13.26 -4.22
N THR A 65 25.88 -13.89 -3.24
CA THR A 65 26.54 -14.86 -2.33
C THR A 65 26.84 -16.20 -3.02
N GLY A 66 26.01 -16.62 -3.99
CA GLY A 66 26.23 -17.84 -4.78
C GLY A 66 27.35 -17.75 -5.83
N THR A 67 27.80 -16.54 -6.18
CA THR A 67 28.84 -16.29 -7.20
C THR A 67 30.28 -16.37 -6.66
N THR A 68 30.49 -16.34 -5.34
CA THR A 68 31.84 -16.20 -4.75
C THR A 68 32.54 -17.52 -4.40
N ALA A 69 31.98 -18.69 -4.72
CA ALA A 69 32.58 -19.99 -4.40
C ALA A 69 33.05 -20.77 -5.64
N ALA A 70 34.20 -20.40 -6.19
CA ALA A 70 35.01 -21.29 -7.04
C ALA A 70 36.45 -21.32 -6.51
N PRO A 71 36.90 -22.40 -5.84
CA PRO A 71 38.32 -22.58 -5.55
C PRO A 71 39.04 -23.07 -6.82
N ALA A 72 40.15 -22.39 -7.16
CA ALA A 72 41.03 -22.75 -8.28
C ALA A 72 41.74 -24.10 -8.03
N PRO A 73 42.07 -24.85 -9.10
CA PRO A 73 42.84 -26.09 -9.01
C PRO A 73 44.30 -25.86 -8.59
#